data_AF-A0A4U9DBQ1-F1
#
_entry.id   AF-A0A4U9DBQ1-F1
#
_cell.length_a   1.000
_cell.length_b   1.000
_cell.length_c   1.000
_cell.angle_alpha   90.00
_cell.angle_beta   90.00
_cell.angle_gamma   90.00
#
_symmetry.space_group_name_H-M   'P 1'
#
loop_
_entity.id
_entity.type
_entity.pdbx_description
1 polymer ?
#
loop_
_entity_poly.entity_id
_entity_poly.type
_entity_poly.pdbx_seq_one_letter_code
_entity_poly.pdbx_strand_id
1 'polypeptide(L)'
;MHADVESVDGGVHRCNIRRTIRSLVTGDRVVWRPGKDAADGVRVKGIVEAVHERTSVLTRPDFYDGVKPIAANIDQIVIVSAILPELSLNIIDRYLVASEALDVEPLIVLNKIDLLDEDALAFVNEQMDIYRKIGYPVLMVSSRTQDGLKPLEEALTGRISIFAGQSGVGKSSLLNALLGLG
;
A
#
# COMPACT_ATOMS: atom_id res chain seq x y z
N MET A 1 14.42 15.49 11.92
CA MET A 1 13.45 14.64 11.20
C MET A 1 12.14 14.66 11.98
N HIS A 2 11.01 14.74 11.29
CA HIS A 2 9.67 14.78 11.88
C HIS A 2 8.82 13.68 11.27
N ALA A 3 7.79 13.23 11.98
CA ALA A 3 6.76 12.32 11.49
C ALA A 3 5.39 12.82 11.96
N ASP A 4 4.35 12.59 11.16
CA ASP A 4 2.98 12.79 11.60
C ASP A 4 2.48 11.46 12.19
N VAL A 5 2.00 11.52 13.43
CA VAL A 5 1.56 10.34 14.19
C VAL A 5 0.06 10.45 14.41
N GLU A 6 -0.67 9.42 13.99
CA GLU A 6 -2.10 9.27 14.27
C GLU A 6 -2.29 8.58 15.63
N SER A 7 -3.09 9.18 16.50
CA SER A 7 -3.47 8.62 17.79
C SER A 7 -4.70 7.72 17.68
N VAL A 8 -4.95 6.94 18.72
CA VAL A 8 -6.06 5.95 18.75
C VAL A 8 -7.46 6.58 18.64
N ASP A 9 -7.58 7.88 18.90
CA ASP A 9 -8.79 8.69 18.75
C ASP A 9 -8.88 9.40 17.38
N GLY A 10 -7.94 9.12 16.45
CA GLY A 10 -7.88 9.69 15.10
C GLY A 10 -7.20 11.07 15.03
N GLY A 11 -6.67 11.59 16.14
CA GLY A 11 -5.92 12.84 16.17
C GLY A 11 -4.57 12.72 15.43
N VAL A 12 -4.24 13.68 14.57
CA VAL A 12 -2.93 13.72 13.90
C VAL A 12 -2.00 14.73 14.57
N HIS A 13 -0.84 14.24 15.00
CA HIS A 13 0.14 15.01 15.77
C HIS A 13 1.51 14.99 15.10
N ARG A 14 2.01 16.18 14.73
CA ARG A 14 3.36 16.32 14.21
C ARG A 14 4.40 16.17 15.32
N CYS A 15 5.24 15.16 15.21
CA CYS A 15 6.20 14.76 16.22
C CYS A 15 7.65 14.85 15.74
N ASN A 16 8.55 15.23 16.63
CA ASN A 16 9.99 15.04 16.47
C ASN A 16 10.35 13.57 16.71
N ILE A 17 11.42 13.10 16.08
CA ILE A 17 11.91 11.72 16.26
C ILE A 17 13.11 11.74 17.21
N ARG A 18 13.10 10.90 18.25
CA ARG A 18 14.22 10.77 19.18
C ARG A 18 15.46 10.26 18.46
N ARG A 19 16.63 10.84 18.76
CA ARG A 19 17.91 10.52 18.11
C ARG A 19 18.33 9.04 18.21
N THR A 20 17.82 8.31 19.19
CA THR A 20 18.10 6.88 19.39
C THR A 20 17.36 5.98 18.42
N ILE A 21 16.32 6.48 17.75
CA ILE A 21 15.55 5.72 16.77
C ILE A 21 16.35 5.66 15.47
N ARG A 22 16.77 4.44 15.08
CA ARG A 22 17.59 4.20 13.88
C ARG A 22 16.79 4.19 12.58
N SER A 23 15.54 3.76 12.64
CA SER A 23 14.63 3.66 11.50
C SER A 23 13.21 3.93 11.97
N LEU A 24 12.48 4.71 11.18
CA LEU A 24 11.04 4.94 11.31
C LEU A 24 10.47 5.04 9.90
N VAL A 25 9.43 4.27 9.61
CA VAL A 25 8.75 4.25 8.30
C VAL A 25 7.24 4.32 8.48
N THR A 26 6.52 4.60 7.40
CA THR A 26 5.05 4.58 7.41
C THR A 26 4.54 3.20 7.83
N GLY A 27 3.53 3.17 8.70
CA GLY A 27 2.96 1.95 9.27
C GLY A 27 3.62 1.47 10.57
N ASP A 28 4.77 2.04 10.97
CA ASP A 28 5.36 1.75 12.29
C ASP A 28 4.40 2.12 13.43
N ARG A 29 4.18 1.18 14.35
CA ARG A 29 3.48 1.45 15.62
C ARG A 29 4.50 2.05 16.59
N VAL A 30 4.16 3.18 17.21
CA VAL A 30 5.12 3.95 18.02
C VAL A 30 4.61 4.32 19.39
N VAL A 31 5.54 4.45 20.34
CA VAL A 31 5.32 5.13 21.62
C VAL A 31 5.70 6.58 21.43
N TRP A 32 4.76 7.49 21.66
CA TRP A 32 4.96 8.92 21.51
C TRP A 32 4.33 9.69 22.67
N ARG A 33 4.78 10.94 22.87
CA ARG A 33 4.19 11.88 23.82
C ARG A 33 3.81 13.17 23.11
N PRO A 34 2.62 13.73 23.38
CA PRO A 34 2.25 15.04 22.87
C PRO A 34 3.16 16.12 23.44
N GLY A 35 3.38 17.17 22.66
CA GLY A 35 4.03 18.37 23.18
C GLY A 35 3.15 19.00 24.24
N LYS A 36 3.74 19.57 25.29
CA LYS A 36 2.98 20.37 26.25
C LYS A 36 2.58 21.69 25.57
N ASP A 37 1.37 22.15 25.83
CA ASP A 37 0.97 23.50 25.44
C ASP A 37 1.92 24.50 26.11
N ALA A 38 2.59 25.32 25.29
CA ALA A 38 3.30 26.47 25.82
C ALA A 38 2.29 27.54 26.24
N ALA A 39 2.67 28.41 27.18
CA ALA A 39 1.95 29.66 27.37
C ALA A 39 1.89 30.41 26.02
N ASP A 40 0.75 31.04 25.74
CA ASP A 40 0.42 31.75 24.50
C ASP A 40 -0.01 30.91 23.28
N GLY A 41 -0.61 29.72 23.49
CA GLY A 41 -1.34 29.00 22.44
C GLY A 41 -0.48 28.41 21.32
N VAL A 42 0.85 28.40 21.51
CA VAL A 42 1.79 27.75 20.61
C VAL A 42 1.84 26.26 20.95
N ARG A 43 1.22 25.41 20.12
CA ARG A 43 1.33 23.96 20.25
C ARG A 43 2.76 23.52 19.95
N VAL A 44 3.42 22.93 20.93
CA VAL A 44 4.75 22.33 20.75
C VAL A 44 4.60 20.98 20.03
N LYS A 45 5.52 20.67 19.11
CA LYS A 45 5.57 19.36 18.43
C LYS A 45 5.73 18.24 19.46
N GLY A 46 5.05 17.12 19.25
CA GLY A 46 5.22 15.91 20.06
C GLY A 46 6.59 15.26 19.87
N ILE A 47 6.83 14.14 20.55
CA ILE A 47 8.05 13.35 20.39
C ILE A 47 7.75 11.86 20.30
N VAL A 48 8.31 11.20 19.28
CA VAL A 48 8.35 9.74 19.16
C VAL A 48 9.51 9.24 20.00
N GLU A 49 9.22 8.40 20.99
CA GLU A 49 10.20 7.92 21.97
C GLU A 49 10.75 6.54 21.65
N ALA A 50 9.89 5.67 21.12
CA ALA A 50 10.24 4.30 20.75
C ALA A 50 9.37 3.81 19.58
N VAL A 51 9.85 2.78 18.89
CA VAL A 51 9.16 2.08 17.81
C VAL A 51 8.96 0.64 18.26
N HIS A 52 7.76 0.10 18.07
CA HIS A 52 7.46 -1.31 18.39
C HIS A 52 8.13 -2.25 17.37
N GLU A 53 8.22 -3.54 17.71
CA GLU A 53 8.65 -4.55 16.75
C GLU A 53 7.69 -4.61 15.55
N ARG A 54 8.26 -4.84 14.37
CA ARG A 54 7.52 -4.86 13.11
C ARG A 54 7.06 -6.29 12.82
N THR A 55 5.80 -6.45 12.41
CA THR A 55 5.29 -7.75 11.95
C THR A 55 5.73 -8.07 10.52
N SER A 56 5.86 -7.05 9.68
CA SER A 56 6.40 -7.15 8.33
C SER A 56 7.18 -5.88 7.97
N VAL A 57 8.12 -5.98 7.02
CA VAL A 57 8.95 -4.85 6.58
C VAL A 57 9.13 -4.89 5.06
N LEU A 58 8.49 -3.97 4.35
CA LEU A 58 8.76 -3.78 2.94
C LEU A 58 10.06 -3.00 2.77
N THR A 59 11.01 -3.59 2.05
CA THR A 59 12.29 -2.97 1.77
C THR A 59 12.49 -2.71 0.29
N ARG A 60 13.28 -1.68 -0.03
CA ARG A 60 13.69 -1.34 -1.39
C ARG A 60 15.21 -1.31 -1.45
N PRO A 61 15.85 -2.00 -2.41
CA PRO A 61 17.26 -1.82 -2.68
C PRO A 61 17.53 -0.43 -3.24
N ASP A 62 18.50 0.25 -2.66
CA ASP A 62 19.05 1.53 -3.08
C ASP A 62 20.47 1.27 -3.61
N PHE A 63 20.77 1.75 -4.81
CA PHE A 63 22.02 1.46 -5.52
C PHE A 63 23.27 1.94 -4.78
N TYR A 64 23.14 2.93 -3.90
CA TYR A 64 24.27 3.51 -3.15
C TYR A 64 24.20 3.22 -1.66
N ASP A 65 22.98 3.10 -1.11
CA ASP A 65 22.77 3.07 0.34
C ASP A 65 22.29 1.71 0.88
N GLY A 66 22.32 0.67 0.05
CA GLY A 66 21.91 -0.69 0.44
C GLY A 66 20.40 -0.85 0.55
N VAL A 67 19.94 -1.75 1.42
CA VAL A 67 18.52 -2.08 1.55
C VAL A 67 17.87 -1.12 2.57
N LYS A 68 16.86 -0.36 2.13
CA LYS A 68 16.12 0.58 3.00
C LYS A 68 14.68 0.12 3.24
N PRO A 69 14.21 0.09 4.49
CA PRO A 69 12.80 -0.10 4.77
C PRO A 69 12.00 1.11 4.26
N ILE A 70 10.87 0.86 3.62
CA ILE A 70 9.98 1.91 3.09
C ILE A 70 8.61 1.90 3.76
N ALA A 71 8.16 0.77 4.28
CA ALA A 71 6.93 0.63 5.05
C ALA A 71 7.00 -0.62 5.96
N ALA A 72 6.17 -0.65 7.00
CA ALA A 72 6.14 -1.73 7.98
C ALA A 72 4.71 -2.04 8.43
N ASN A 73 4.52 -3.22 9.03
CA ASN A 73 3.23 -3.70 9.56
C ASN A 73 2.12 -3.72 8.49
N ILE A 74 2.46 -4.26 7.34
CA ILE A 74 1.59 -4.44 6.18
C ILE A 74 1.03 -5.86 6.22
N ASP A 75 -0.26 -6.01 5.98
CA ASP A 75 -0.96 -7.29 5.96
C ASP A 75 -1.19 -7.80 4.53
N GLN A 76 -1.23 -6.89 3.55
CA GLN A 76 -1.56 -7.22 2.16
C GLN A 76 -0.77 -6.37 1.14
N ILE A 77 -0.34 -7.00 0.04
CA ILE A 77 0.19 -6.30 -1.15
C ILE A 77 -0.81 -6.43 -2.29
N VAL A 78 -1.38 -5.29 -2.68
CA VAL A 78 -2.30 -5.16 -3.82
C VAL A 78 -1.47 -4.87 -5.07
N ILE A 79 -1.29 -5.87 -5.91
CA ILE A 79 -0.53 -5.83 -7.15
C ILE A 79 -1.44 -5.30 -8.25
N VAL A 80 -1.35 -4.00 -8.52
CA VAL A 80 -2.14 -3.32 -9.54
C VAL A 80 -1.44 -3.37 -10.89
N SER A 81 -2.11 -3.98 -11.85
CA SER A 81 -1.72 -4.05 -13.27
C SER A 81 -2.84 -3.49 -14.15
N ALA A 82 -2.52 -3.17 -15.39
CA ALA A 82 -3.50 -2.73 -16.38
C ALA A 82 -2.99 -3.07 -17.79
N ILE A 83 -3.86 -3.15 -18.79
CA ILE A 83 -3.42 -3.40 -20.17
C ILE A 83 -2.65 -2.22 -20.77
N LEU A 84 -3.00 -0.99 -20.36
CA LEU A 84 -2.30 0.23 -20.74
C LEU A 84 -1.57 0.84 -19.52
N PRO A 85 -0.27 1.15 -19.62
CA PRO A 85 0.54 1.15 -20.85
C PRO A 85 1.01 -0.23 -21.33
N GLU A 86 1.13 -1.22 -20.43
CA GLU A 86 1.50 -2.60 -20.76
C GLU A 86 1.08 -3.53 -19.61
N LEU A 87 0.55 -4.72 -19.92
CA LEU A 87 0.35 -5.79 -18.96
C LEU A 87 1.62 -6.65 -18.86
N SER A 88 2.42 -6.45 -17.82
CA SER A 88 3.65 -7.22 -17.61
C SER A 88 3.45 -8.32 -16.55
N LEU A 89 3.38 -9.58 -17.00
CA LEU A 89 3.28 -10.74 -16.11
C LEU A 89 4.50 -10.90 -15.20
N ASN A 90 5.70 -10.64 -15.73
CA ASN A 90 6.95 -10.68 -14.95
C ASN A 90 6.88 -9.76 -13.72
N ILE A 91 6.24 -8.59 -13.84
CA ILE A 91 6.11 -7.68 -12.70
C ILE A 91 5.17 -8.25 -11.64
N ILE A 92 4.08 -8.91 -12.06
CA ILE A 92 3.20 -9.63 -11.14
C ILE A 92 4.01 -10.71 -10.40
N ASP A 93 4.72 -11.57 -11.13
CA ASP A 93 5.54 -12.64 -10.58
C ASP A 93 6.55 -12.12 -9.55
N ARG A 94 7.23 -11.01 -9.84
CA ARG A 94 8.19 -10.39 -8.92
C ARG A 94 7.55 -9.90 -7.64
N TYR A 95 6.34 -9.35 -7.71
CA TYR A 95 5.62 -8.95 -6.51
C TYR A 95 5.06 -10.15 -5.74
N LEU A 96 4.67 -11.23 -6.41
CA LEU A 96 4.28 -12.48 -5.75
C LEU A 96 5.46 -13.04 -4.96
N VAL A 97 6.64 -13.15 -5.57
CA VAL A 97 7.87 -13.58 -4.88
C VAL A 97 8.18 -12.67 -3.67
N ALA A 98 8.01 -11.35 -3.82
CA ALA A 98 8.23 -10.42 -2.71
C ALA A 98 7.18 -10.58 -1.59
N SER A 99 5.93 -10.87 -1.94
CA SER A 99 4.83 -11.05 -0.98
C SER A 99 5.07 -12.32 -0.15
N GLU A 100 5.41 -13.43 -0.81
CA GLU A 100 5.77 -14.69 -0.16
C GLU A 100 7.03 -14.55 0.73
N ALA A 101 8.05 -13.83 0.27
CA ALA A 101 9.27 -13.59 1.05
C ALA A 101 9.02 -12.73 2.31
N LEU A 102 7.94 -11.96 2.33
CA LEU A 102 7.54 -11.11 3.47
C LEU A 102 6.45 -11.74 4.33
N ASP A 103 5.92 -12.90 3.95
CA ASP A 103 4.73 -13.52 4.57
C ASP A 103 3.53 -12.56 4.59
N VAL A 104 3.30 -11.88 3.47
CA VAL A 104 2.22 -10.89 3.28
C VAL A 104 1.30 -11.37 2.17
N GLU A 105 -0.01 -11.32 2.37
CA GLU A 105 -0.97 -11.84 1.38
C GLU A 105 -0.97 -10.98 0.09
N PRO A 106 -0.76 -11.57 -1.10
CA PRO A 106 -0.91 -10.85 -2.35
C PRO A 106 -2.37 -10.81 -2.83
N LEU A 107 -2.77 -9.68 -3.42
CA LEU A 107 -4.02 -9.51 -4.15
C LEU A 107 -3.74 -8.93 -5.53
N ILE A 108 -4.06 -9.66 -6.59
CA ILE A 108 -3.85 -9.18 -7.96
C ILE A 108 -5.08 -8.37 -8.38
N VAL A 109 -4.85 -7.14 -8.82
CA VAL A 109 -5.92 -6.24 -9.32
C VAL A 109 -5.58 -5.83 -10.74
N LEU A 110 -6.40 -6.25 -11.70
CA LEU A 110 -6.33 -5.72 -13.04
C LEU A 110 -7.30 -4.55 -13.20
N ASN A 111 -6.75 -3.35 -13.33
CA ASN A 111 -7.49 -2.12 -13.52
C ASN A 111 -7.70 -1.78 -15.01
N LYS A 112 -8.58 -0.82 -15.27
CA LYS A 112 -8.92 -0.26 -16.59
C LYS A 112 -9.58 -1.26 -17.54
N ILE A 113 -10.40 -2.16 -16.99
CA ILE A 113 -11.15 -3.12 -17.82
C ILE A 113 -12.15 -2.44 -18.76
N ASP A 114 -12.51 -1.18 -18.50
CA ASP A 114 -13.33 -0.34 -19.37
C ASP A 114 -12.69 -0.03 -20.73
N LEU A 115 -11.40 -0.32 -20.89
CA LEU A 115 -10.67 -0.13 -22.15
C LEU A 115 -10.58 -1.42 -22.99
N LEU A 116 -11.13 -2.53 -22.51
CA LEU A 116 -11.07 -3.84 -23.16
C LEU A 116 -12.36 -4.08 -23.96
N ASP A 117 -12.22 -4.54 -25.19
CA ASP A 117 -13.30 -5.20 -25.91
C ASP A 117 -13.46 -6.66 -25.43
N GLU A 118 -14.46 -7.36 -25.94
CA GLU A 118 -14.77 -8.74 -25.52
C GLU A 118 -13.59 -9.70 -25.76
N ASP A 119 -12.91 -9.57 -26.89
CA ASP A 119 -11.76 -10.41 -27.26
C ASP A 119 -10.55 -10.14 -26.34
N ALA A 120 -10.22 -8.87 -26.09
CA ALA A 120 -9.15 -8.49 -25.19
C ALA A 120 -9.46 -8.88 -23.74
N LEU A 121 -10.71 -8.77 -23.30
CA LEU A 121 -11.14 -9.20 -21.97
C LEU A 121 -11.02 -10.72 -21.81
N ALA A 122 -11.39 -11.50 -22.82
CA ALA A 122 -11.22 -12.96 -22.81
C ALA A 122 -9.74 -13.34 -22.73
N PHE A 123 -8.89 -12.71 -23.56
CA PHE A 123 -7.45 -12.93 -23.54
C PHE A 123 -6.84 -12.63 -22.17
N VAL A 124 -7.18 -11.48 -21.57
CA VAL A 124 -6.62 -11.13 -20.26
C VAL A 124 -7.14 -12.05 -19.16
N ASN A 125 -8.40 -12.48 -19.21
CA ASN A 125 -8.91 -13.45 -18.26
C ASN A 125 -8.17 -14.79 -18.32
N GLU A 126 -7.81 -15.27 -19.52
CA GLU A 126 -6.99 -16.47 -19.69
C GLU A 126 -5.61 -16.31 -19.03
N GLN A 127 -4.97 -15.16 -19.20
CA GLN A 127 -3.70 -14.86 -18.52
C GLN A 127 -3.87 -14.83 -17.00
N MET A 128 -4.95 -14.24 -16.51
CA MET A 128 -5.24 -14.14 -15.08
C MET A 128 -5.60 -15.49 -14.44
N ASP A 129 -6.17 -16.41 -15.22
CA ASP A 129 -6.48 -17.76 -14.74
C ASP A 129 -5.25 -18.56 -14.34
N ILE A 130 -4.07 -18.23 -14.88
CA ILE A 130 -2.79 -18.82 -14.43
C ILE A 130 -2.62 -18.57 -12.92
N TYR A 131 -2.87 -17.34 -12.46
CA TYR A 131 -2.74 -16.96 -11.05
C TYR A 131 -3.88 -17.50 -10.19
N ARG A 132 -5.11 -17.52 -10.71
CA ARG A 132 -6.25 -18.12 -10.00
C ARG A 132 -6.03 -19.61 -9.75
N LYS A 133 -5.48 -20.34 -10.72
CA LYS A 133 -5.21 -21.79 -10.62
C LYS A 133 -4.15 -22.13 -9.57
N ILE A 134 -3.23 -21.22 -9.28
CA ILE A 134 -2.22 -21.38 -8.22
C ILE A 134 -2.67 -20.78 -6.87
N GLY A 135 -3.93 -20.34 -6.76
CA GLY A 135 -4.57 -19.95 -5.50
C GLY A 135 -4.56 -18.46 -5.19
N TYR A 136 -4.02 -17.60 -6.06
CA TYR A 136 -4.02 -16.17 -5.80
C TYR A 136 -5.36 -15.51 -6.16
N PRO A 137 -5.88 -14.62 -5.30
CA PRO A 137 -7.07 -13.86 -5.62
C PRO A 137 -6.79 -12.85 -6.72
N VAL A 138 -7.69 -12.80 -7.71
CA VAL A 138 -7.62 -11.85 -8.83
C VAL A 138 -8.93 -11.09 -8.96
N LEU A 139 -8.86 -9.77 -8.90
CA LEU A 139 -10.00 -8.87 -9.13
C LEU A 139 -9.80 -8.06 -10.41
N MET A 140 -10.86 -8.01 -11.21
CA MET A 140 -10.94 -7.22 -12.43
C MET A 140 -11.75 -5.97 -12.09
N VAL A 141 -11.16 -4.79 -12.26
CA VAL A 141 -11.77 -3.53 -11.81
C VAL A 141 -11.63 -2.40 -12.83
N SER A 142 -12.49 -1.40 -12.72
CA SER A 142 -12.27 -0.10 -13.34
C SER A 142 -12.57 1.01 -12.35
N SER A 143 -11.57 1.83 -12.07
CA SER A 143 -11.78 3.06 -11.30
C SER A 143 -12.71 4.06 -12.00
N ARG A 144 -12.91 3.92 -13.32
CA ARG A 144 -13.73 4.85 -14.13
C ARG A 144 -15.21 4.46 -14.12
N THR A 145 -15.52 3.19 -14.35
CA THR A 145 -16.91 2.69 -14.35
C THR A 145 -17.37 2.24 -12.97
N GLN A 146 -16.45 2.17 -12.00
CA GLN A 146 -16.65 1.61 -10.65
C GLN A 146 -16.90 0.10 -10.62
N ASP A 147 -16.76 -0.58 -11.75
CA ASP A 147 -16.89 -2.03 -11.83
C ASP A 147 -15.83 -2.71 -10.96
N GLY A 148 -16.26 -3.70 -10.19
CA GLY A 148 -15.39 -4.49 -9.33
C GLY A 148 -14.84 -3.78 -8.08
N LEU A 149 -15.20 -2.50 -7.84
CA LEU A 149 -14.70 -1.77 -6.67
C LEU A 149 -15.26 -2.30 -5.35
N LYS A 150 -16.54 -2.70 -5.30
CA LYS A 150 -17.13 -3.25 -4.07
C LYS A 150 -16.43 -4.53 -3.59
N PRO A 151 -16.20 -5.57 -4.42
CA PRO A 151 -15.37 -6.71 -4.04
C PRO A 151 -13.95 -6.32 -3.62
N LEU A 152 -13.37 -5.28 -4.23
CA LEU A 152 -12.06 -4.77 -3.82
C LEU A 152 -12.10 -4.14 -2.42
N GLU A 153 -13.11 -3.33 -2.10
CA GLU A 153 -13.30 -2.77 -0.74
C GLU A 153 -13.44 -3.87 0.31
N GLU A 154 -14.23 -4.91 0.01
CA GLU A 154 -14.41 -6.07 0.88
C GLU A 154 -13.08 -6.80 1.12
N ALA A 155 -12.25 -6.95 0.08
CA ALA A 155 -10.93 -7.58 0.18
C ALA A 155 -9.89 -6.75 0.95
N LEU A 156 -10.07 -5.43 1.04
CA LEU A 156 -9.18 -4.49 1.74
C LEU A 156 -9.59 -4.26 3.20
N THR A 157 -10.83 -4.58 3.56
CA THR A 157 -11.41 -4.23 4.87
C THR A 157 -10.63 -4.89 6.01
N GLY A 158 -10.25 -4.09 7.01
CA GLY A 158 -9.56 -4.56 8.21
C GLY A 158 -8.07 -4.89 8.02
N ARG A 159 -7.46 -4.49 6.89
CA ARG A 159 -6.07 -4.80 6.54
C ARG A 159 -5.28 -3.54 6.21
N ILE A 160 -4.00 -3.53 6.55
CA ILE A 160 -3.06 -2.51 6.05
C ILE A 160 -2.51 -2.98 4.71
N SER A 161 -2.93 -2.30 3.64
CA SER A 161 -2.65 -2.69 2.26
C SER A 161 -1.69 -1.73 1.55
N ILE A 162 -0.74 -2.26 0.79
CA ILE A 162 0.10 -1.47 -0.12
C ILE A 162 -0.33 -1.68 -1.56
N PHE A 163 -0.53 -0.59 -2.29
CA PHE A 163 -0.77 -0.63 -3.74
C PHE A 163 0.57 -0.56 -4.48
N ALA A 164 0.95 -1.67 -5.10
CA ALA A 164 2.17 -1.83 -5.87
C ALA A 164 1.86 -2.01 -7.36
N GLY A 165 2.80 -1.66 -8.25
CA GLY A 165 2.60 -1.77 -9.69
C GLY A 165 3.30 -0.66 -10.48
N GLN A 166 3.36 -0.79 -11.81
CA GLN A 166 4.02 0.18 -12.68
C GLN A 166 3.38 1.57 -12.64
N SER A 167 4.12 2.59 -13.09
CA SER A 167 3.53 3.91 -13.30
C SER A 167 2.41 3.84 -14.34
N GLY A 168 1.34 4.62 -14.15
CA GLY A 168 0.24 4.68 -15.12
C GLY A 168 -0.82 3.58 -15.03
N VAL A 169 -0.64 2.51 -14.25
CA VAL A 169 -1.65 1.42 -14.09
C VAL A 169 -2.92 1.85 -13.34
N GLY A 170 -2.92 3.03 -12.72
CA GLY A 170 -4.10 3.62 -12.07
C GLY A 170 -4.20 3.42 -10.55
N LYS A 171 -3.08 3.17 -9.85
CA LYS A 171 -3.03 3.07 -8.38
C LYS A 171 -3.68 4.27 -7.67
N SER A 172 -3.28 5.50 -8.05
CA SER A 172 -3.84 6.72 -7.47
C SER A 172 -5.32 6.90 -7.80
N SER A 173 -5.76 6.52 -9.01
CA SER A 173 -7.17 6.58 -9.40
C SER A 173 -8.03 5.61 -8.58
N LEU A 174 -7.54 4.39 -8.32
CA LEU A 174 -8.22 3.44 -7.43
C LEU A 174 -8.29 3.97 -6.00
N LEU A 175 -7.19 4.49 -5.45
CA LEU A 175 -7.19 5.07 -4.10
C LEU A 175 -8.20 6.22 -3.97
N ASN A 176 -8.27 7.12 -4.95
CA ASN A 176 -9.25 8.21 -4.94
C ASN A 176 -10.69 7.70 -4.98
N ALA A 177 -10.96 6.68 -5.81
CA ALA A 177 -12.29 6.08 -5.92
C ALA A 177 -12.73 5.38 -4.63
N LEU A 178 -11.81 4.66 -3.96
CA LEU A 178 -12.08 3.92 -2.72
C LEU A 178 -12.21 4.83 -1.50
N LEU A 179 -11.40 5.90 -1.42
CA LEU A 179 -11.37 6.79 -0.25
C LEU A 179 -12.33 7.97 -0.37
N GLY A 180 -12.99 8.15 -1.52
CA GLY A 180 -13.86 9.30 -1.78
C GLY A 180 -13.13 10.65 -1.75
N LEU A 181 -11.86 10.66 -2.18
CA LEU A 181 -11.00 11.86 -2.18
C LEU A 181 -11.07 12.67 -3.49
N GLY A 182 -12.04 12.35 -4.36
CA GLY A 182 -12.20 12.92 -5.71
C GLY A 182 -13.46 13.75 -5.89
#